data_AF-A0A2G6FRI7-F1
#
_entry.id   AF-A0A2G6FRI7-F1
#
_cell.length_a   1.000
_cell.length_b   1.000
_cell.length_c   1.000
_cell.angle_alpha   90.00
_cell.angle_beta   90.00
_cell.angle_gamma   90.00
#
_symmetry.space_group_name_H-M   'P 1'
#
loop_
_entity.id
_entity.type
_entity.pdbx_description
1 polymer ?
#
loop_
_entity_poly.entity_id
_entity_poly.type
_entity_poly.pdbx_seq_one_letter_code
_entity_poly.pdbx_strand_id
1 'polypeptide(L)'
;MATKTVKTDSKGFFSAEIVVEGGPGIKDVEVTATPQGGNSALAATSGKNNPFLGEWKQDTNTTPDIIIAAFYDNNRWTVSNSTWTDTVEGTYSVSGNRANVNVSGNSHGIPSKVYYLINNGRLEEHHYEDNEVYYFNKKG
;
A
#
# COMPACT_ATOMS: atom_id res chain seq x y z
N MET A 1 30.41 18.31 4.21
CA MET A 1 29.74 17.16 3.54
C MET A 1 29.31 17.62 2.16
N ALA A 2 29.61 16.84 1.12
CA ALA A 2 29.17 17.15 -0.23
C ALA A 2 27.81 16.47 -0.47
N THR A 3 26.76 17.26 -0.67
CA THR A 3 25.44 16.74 -1.03
C THR A 3 25.38 16.63 -2.55
N LYS A 4 25.26 15.41 -3.09
CA LYS A 4 24.94 15.21 -4.50
C LYS A 4 23.44 15.04 -4.66
N THR A 5 22.82 15.92 -5.45
CA THR A 5 21.42 15.76 -5.85
C THR A 5 21.33 14.68 -6.93
N VAL A 6 20.64 13.59 -6.64
CA VAL A 6 20.31 12.56 -7.65
C VAL A 6 18.96 12.91 -8.26
N LYS A 7 18.89 12.99 -9.60
CA LYS A 7 17.64 13.20 -10.34
C LYS A 7 17.03 11.84 -10.65
N THR A 8 15.73 11.69 -10.45
CA THR A 8 14.97 10.53 -10.91
C THR A 8 14.59 10.68 -12.39
N ASP A 9 14.33 9.56 -13.05
CA ASP A 9 13.66 9.56 -14.34
C ASP A 9 12.17 9.98 -14.20
N SER A 10 11.47 10.06 -15.33
CA SER A 10 10.04 10.38 -15.39
C SER A 10 9.14 9.36 -14.69
N LYS A 11 9.68 8.21 -14.26
CA LYS A 11 8.99 7.11 -13.58
C LYS A 11 9.38 7.01 -12.09
N GLY A 12 10.23 7.91 -11.58
CA GLY A 12 10.67 7.93 -10.19
C GLY A 12 11.83 7.01 -9.86
N PHE A 13 12.45 6.34 -10.86
CA PHE A 13 13.65 5.54 -10.64
C PHE A 13 14.90 6.42 -10.72
N PHE A 14 15.90 6.12 -9.91
CA PHE A 14 17.25 6.65 -10.12
C PHE A 14 18.25 5.52 -10.24
N SER A 15 19.19 5.67 -11.16
CA SER A 15 20.37 4.81 -11.28
C SER A 15 21.58 5.61 -10.82
N ALA A 16 22.29 5.11 -9.81
CA ALA A 16 23.55 5.68 -9.37
C ALA A 16 24.67 4.67 -9.61
N GLU A 17 25.72 5.07 -10.30
CA GLU A 17 26.96 4.32 -10.36
C GLU A 17 27.89 4.86 -9.28
N ILE A 18 28.34 3.97 -8.39
CA ILE A 18 29.33 4.30 -7.36
C ILE A 18 30.65 3.70 -7.80
N VAL A 19 31.56 4.55 -8.28
CA VAL A 19 32.95 4.16 -8.55
C VAL A 19 33.76 4.43 -7.31
N VAL A 20 34.33 3.38 -6.71
CA VAL A 20 35.28 3.50 -5.61
C VAL A 20 36.69 3.34 -6.18
N GLU A 21 37.38 4.46 -6.38
CA GLU A 21 38.78 4.44 -6.79
C GLU A 21 39.67 4.21 -5.56
N GLY A 22 40.30 3.04 -5.49
CA GLY A 22 41.21 2.67 -4.41
C GLY A 22 42.67 2.79 -4.82
N GLY A 23 43.48 3.47 -4.01
CA GLY A 23 44.93 3.24 -3.97
C GLY A 23 45.25 1.86 -3.36
N PRO A 24 46.52 1.39 -3.42
CA PRO A 24 46.90 0.09 -2.87
C PRO A 24 46.54 0.01 -1.38
N GLY A 25 45.60 -0.88 -1.01
CA GLY A 25 45.19 -1.11 0.38
C GLY A 25 43.68 -1.24 0.66
N ILE A 26 42.79 -0.93 -0.30
CA ILE A 26 41.36 -1.24 -0.13
C ILE A 26 41.15 -2.76 -0.23
N LYS A 27 40.56 -3.35 0.80
CA LYS A 27 40.29 -4.79 0.88
C LYS A 27 38.81 -5.14 0.64
N ASP A 28 37.90 -4.27 1.08
CA ASP A 28 36.45 -4.43 0.93
C ASP A 28 35.77 -3.07 0.73
N VAL A 29 34.67 -3.07 -0.03
CA VAL A 29 33.80 -1.90 -0.25
C VAL A 29 32.39 -2.30 0.15
N GLU A 30 31.85 -1.65 1.19
CA GLU A 30 30.45 -1.81 1.60
C GLU A 30 29.63 -0.59 1.16
N VAL A 31 28.51 -0.84 0.48
CA VAL A 31 27.56 0.20 0.09
C VAL A 31 26.25 -0.04 0.85
N THR A 32 25.93 0.85 1.77
CA THR A 32 24.64 0.86 2.47
C THR A 32 23.75 1.95 1.88
N ALA A 33 22.57 1.58 1.38
CA ALA A 33 21.55 2.51 0.93
C ALA A 33 20.35 2.46 1.89
N THR A 34 20.03 3.58 2.53
CA THR A 34 18.84 3.72 3.37
C THR A 34 17.83 4.62 2.65
N PRO A 35 16.73 4.09 2.10
CA PRO A 35 15.71 4.95 1.51
C PRO A 35 15.08 5.83 2.60
N GLN A 36 15.23 7.15 2.46
CA GLN A 36 14.57 8.14 3.33
C GLN A 36 13.37 8.71 2.56
N GLY A 37 12.16 8.22 2.87
CA GLY A 37 10.93 8.95 2.58
C GLY A 37 10.54 9.13 1.11
N GLY A 38 10.85 8.15 0.24
CA GLY A 38 10.29 8.16 -1.12
C GLY A 38 8.84 7.67 -1.09
N ASN A 39 7.87 8.58 -1.24
CA ASN A 39 6.56 8.19 -1.74
C ASN A 39 6.81 7.49 -3.07
N SER A 40 6.73 6.15 -3.10
CA SER A 40 6.56 5.41 -4.35
C SER A 40 5.29 5.99 -4.97
N ALA A 41 5.46 6.94 -5.87
CA ALA A 41 4.41 7.41 -6.75
C ALA A 41 4.10 6.24 -7.67
N LEU A 42 3.34 5.28 -7.14
CA LEU A 42 2.49 4.41 -7.91
C LEU A 42 1.53 5.35 -8.62
N ALA A 43 1.98 5.83 -9.78
CA ALA A 43 1.15 6.51 -10.75
C ALA A 43 -0.15 5.71 -10.84
N ALA A 44 -1.29 6.40 -10.80
CA ALA A 44 -2.62 5.83 -10.89
C ALA A 44 -2.66 4.76 -11.98
N THR A 45 -2.50 3.50 -11.59
CA THR A 45 -2.47 2.37 -12.50
C THR A 45 -3.84 1.76 -12.44
N SER A 46 -4.74 2.28 -13.26
CA SER A 46 -5.82 1.45 -13.79
C SER A 46 -5.16 0.34 -14.63
N GLY A 47 -4.74 -0.76 -13.99
CA GLY A 47 -4.01 -1.85 -14.63
C GLY A 47 -3.29 -2.73 -13.62
N LYS A 48 -2.89 -3.94 -14.04
CA LYS A 48 -2.28 -5.05 -13.27
C LYS A 48 -1.15 -4.71 -12.26
N ASN A 49 -0.69 -3.47 -12.19
CA ASN A 49 0.34 -2.97 -11.28
C ASN A 49 -0.21 -2.17 -10.08
N ASN A 50 -1.53 -2.11 -9.91
CA ASN A 50 -2.14 -1.52 -8.71
C ASN A 50 -1.86 -2.44 -7.50
N PRO A 51 -1.11 -1.97 -6.48
CA PRO A 51 -0.66 -2.81 -5.37
C PRO A 51 -1.82 -3.28 -4.49
N PHE A 52 -2.97 -2.60 -4.54
CA PHE A 52 -4.17 -2.96 -3.78
C PHE A 52 -4.88 -4.18 -4.36
N LEU A 53 -4.70 -4.53 -5.64
CA LEU A 53 -5.48 -5.57 -6.31
C LEU A 53 -5.39 -6.94 -5.64
N GLY A 54 -6.53 -7.59 -5.45
CA GLY A 54 -6.66 -8.90 -4.80
C GLY A 54 -7.22 -8.82 -3.39
N GLU A 55 -7.17 -9.94 -2.68
CA GLU A 55 -7.79 -10.10 -1.37
C GLU A 55 -6.78 -9.84 -0.24
N TRP A 56 -7.28 -9.23 0.83
CA TRP A 56 -6.55 -8.86 2.03
C TRP A 56 -7.33 -9.30 3.24
N LYS A 57 -6.69 -10.05 4.13
CA LYS A 57 -7.29 -10.58 5.36
C LYS A 57 -6.90 -9.68 6.54
N GLN A 58 -7.87 -9.26 7.33
CA GLN A 58 -7.61 -8.47 8.53
C GLN A 58 -6.74 -9.26 9.52
N ASP A 59 -5.75 -8.56 10.07
CA ASP A 59 -4.78 -9.07 11.05
C ASP A 59 -5.39 -8.97 12.45
N THR A 60 -6.22 -9.96 12.81
CA THR A 60 -6.85 -10.05 14.12
C THR A 60 -6.32 -11.27 14.89
N ASN A 61 -6.16 -11.11 16.21
CA ASN A 61 -5.79 -12.19 17.12
C ASN A 61 -6.98 -13.09 17.52
N THR A 62 -8.15 -12.90 16.90
CA THR A 62 -9.42 -13.49 17.32
C THR A 62 -10.01 -14.40 16.25
N THR A 63 -10.20 -15.67 16.58
CA THR A 63 -11.04 -16.61 15.84
C THR A 63 -12.46 -16.63 16.41
N PRO A 64 -13.54 -16.62 15.60
CA PRO A 64 -13.62 -16.41 14.15
C PRO A 64 -14.35 -15.08 13.82
N ASP A 65 -13.60 -14.07 13.38
CA ASP A 65 -14.14 -12.97 12.56
C ASP A 65 -13.08 -12.64 11.52
N ILE A 66 -13.17 -13.31 10.35
CA ILE A 66 -12.23 -13.09 9.25
C ILE A 66 -12.84 -12.02 8.34
N ILE A 67 -12.37 -10.78 8.47
CA ILE A 67 -12.70 -9.71 7.54
C ILE A 67 -11.77 -9.80 6.32
N ILE A 68 -12.35 -9.79 5.12
CA ILE A 68 -11.64 -9.81 3.85
C ILE A 68 -11.99 -8.54 3.07
N ALA A 69 -11.00 -7.69 2.82
CA ALA A 69 -11.10 -6.58 1.87
C ALA A 69 -10.55 -7.02 0.50
N ALA A 70 -11.28 -6.74 -0.58
CA ALA A 70 -10.84 -7.09 -1.94
C ALA A 70 -10.91 -5.88 -2.87
N PHE A 71 -9.90 -5.73 -3.72
CA PHE A 71 -9.82 -4.69 -4.74
C PHE A 71 -9.74 -5.32 -6.13
N TYR A 72 -10.60 -4.87 -7.02
CA TYR A 72 -10.72 -5.36 -8.39
C TYR A 72 -10.19 -4.33 -9.39
N ASP A 73 -9.77 -4.78 -10.58
CA ASP A 73 -9.17 -3.93 -11.62
C ASP A 73 -10.16 -2.96 -12.29
N ASN A 74 -11.46 -3.13 -12.02
CA ASN A 74 -12.56 -2.28 -12.50
C ASN A 74 -13.00 -1.22 -11.48
N ASN A 75 -12.12 -0.79 -10.57
CA ASN A 75 -12.39 0.20 -9.52
C ASN A 75 -13.47 -0.23 -8.50
N ARG A 76 -13.81 -1.53 -8.44
CA ARG A 76 -14.69 -2.09 -7.41
C ARG A 76 -13.89 -2.50 -6.19
N TRP A 77 -14.46 -2.24 -5.02
CA TRP A 77 -13.94 -2.69 -3.72
C TRP A 77 -15.06 -3.40 -2.96
N THR A 78 -14.70 -4.40 -2.16
CA THR A 78 -15.65 -5.13 -1.31
C THR A 78 -15.04 -5.49 0.03
N VAL A 79 -15.88 -5.59 1.06
CA VAL A 79 -15.54 -6.19 2.35
C VAL A 79 -16.56 -7.25 2.74
N SER A 80 -16.07 -8.41 3.17
CA SER A 80 -16.89 -9.50 3.69
C SER A 80 -16.37 -10.00 5.04
N ASN A 81 -17.27 -10.53 5.87
CA ASN A 81 -16.94 -11.27 7.08
C ASN A 81 -17.69 -12.60 7.05
N SER A 82 -17.09 -13.67 7.56
CA SER A 82 -17.71 -14.99 7.72
C SER A 82 -19.03 -14.99 8.50
N THR A 83 -19.27 -14.00 9.36
CA THR A 83 -20.49 -13.88 10.17
C THR A 83 -21.58 -13.04 9.50
N TRP A 84 -21.26 -12.32 8.42
CA TRP A 84 -22.21 -11.46 7.70
C TRP A 84 -22.95 -12.26 6.62
N THR A 85 -24.21 -11.89 6.39
CA THR A 85 -25.05 -12.51 5.35
C THR A 85 -24.89 -11.85 3.98
N ASP A 86 -24.24 -10.70 3.92
CA ASP A 86 -24.01 -9.86 2.76
C ASP A 86 -22.57 -9.34 2.71
N THR A 87 -22.20 -8.73 1.59
CA THR A 87 -20.89 -8.13 1.32
C THR A 87 -21.06 -6.62 1.21
N VAL A 88 -20.23 -5.87 1.91
CA VAL A 88 -20.16 -4.42 1.74
C VAL A 88 -19.47 -4.13 0.42
N GLU A 89 -20.04 -3.24 -0.39
CA GLU A 89 -19.49 -2.89 -1.69
C GLU A 89 -19.14 -1.42 -1.77
N GLY A 90 -18.25 -1.07 -2.69
CA GLY A 90 -17.89 0.31 -2.94
C GLY A 90 -17.06 0.49 -4.19
N THR A 91 -16.69 1.74 -4.43
CA THR A 91 -15.78 2.11 -5.49
C THR A 91 -14.54 2.71 -4.91
N TYR A 92 -13.41 2.59 -5.61
CA TYR A 92 -12.15 3.15 -5.15
C TYR A 92 -11.39 3.87 -6.25
N SER A 93 -10.52 4.78 -5.83
CA SER A 93 -9.56 5.48 -6.68
C SER A 93 -8.20 5.48 -6.02
N VAL A 94 -7.13 5.37 -6.81
CA VAL A 94 -5.76 5.25 -6.29
C VAL A 94 -4.95 6.50 -6.62
N SER A 95 -4.19 6.98 -5.64
CA SER A 95 -3.21 8.04 -5.78
C SER A 95 -1.96 7.69 -4.99
N GLY A 96 -0.90 7.23 -5.66
CA GLY A 96 0.31 6.76 -5.00
C GLY A 96 0.05 5.48 -4.20
N ASN A 97 0.44 5.51 -2.92
CA ASN A 97 0.20 4.40 -2.00
C ASN A 97 -1.14 4.49 -1.26
N ARG A 98 -2.07 5.35 -1.71
CA ARG A 98 -3.39 5.54 -1.09
C ARG A 98 -4.53 5.15 -2.02
N ALA A 99 -5.48 4.36 -1.52
CA ALA A 99 -6.76 4.10 -2.17
C ALA A 99 -7.88 4.79 -1.39
N ASN A 100 -8.59 5.73 -2.01
CA ASN A 100 -9.78 6.34 -1.40
C ASN A 100 -11.01 5.53 -1.80
N VAL A 101 -11.78 5.08 -0.82
CA VAL A 101 -12.95 4.22 -1.01
C VAL A 101 -14.21 5.00 -0.66
N ASN A 102 -15.20 4.90 -1.54
CA ASN A 102 -16.58 5.31 -1.27
C ASN A 102 -17.40 4.06 -1.07
N VAL A 103 -17.87 3.86 0.17
CA VAL A 103 -18.69 2.71 0.56
C VAL A 103 -20.12 2.94 0.09
N SER A 104 -20.76 1.88 -0.40
CA SER A 104 -22.14 1.88 -0.89
C SER A 104 -22.97 0.82 -0.17
N GLY A 105 -24.23 1.14 0.13
CA GLY A 105 -25.18 0.19 0.72
C GLY A 105 -25.04 -0.01 2.24
N ASN A 106 -25.35 -1.22 2.71
CA ASN A 106 -25.19 -1.63 4.10
C ASN A 106 -23.69 -1.68 4.44
N SER A 107 -23.27 -0.97 5.49
CA SER A 107 -21.85 -0.77 5.76
C SER A 107 -21.31 -1.59 6.93
N HIS A 108 -22.15 -2.31 7.69
CA HIS A 108 -21.72 -3.07 8.87
C HIS A 108 -20.86 -2.27 9.86
N GLY A 109 -21.12 -0.97 9.99
CA GLY A 109 -20.33 -0.07 10.84
C GLY A 109 -19.07 0.49 10.17
N ILE A 110 -18.74 0.08 8.95
CA ILE A 110 -17.71 0.74 8.13
C ILE A 110 -18.21 2.15 7.76
N PRO A 111 -17.40 3.21 7.95
CA PRO A 111 -17.79 4.56 7.56
C PRO A 111 -18.00 4.70 6.05
N SER A 112 -18.84 5.68 5.66
CA SER A 112 -19.14 5.95 4.25
C SER A 112 -17.91 6.30 3.40
N LYS A 113 -16.88 6.83 4.06
CA LYS A 113 -15.58 7.15 3.49
C LYS A 113 -14.53 6.45 4.33
N VAL A 114 -13.68 5.68 3.67
CA VAL A 114 -12.45 5.12 4.25
C VAL A 114 -11.33 5.31 3.23
N TYR A 115 -10.09 5.30 3.70
CA TYR A 115 -8.96 5.23 2.80
C TYR A 115 -8.01 4.13 3.24
N TYR A 116 -7.36 3.51 2.28
CA TYR A 116 -6.35 2.52 2.54
C TYR A 116 -4.97 3.01 2.17
N LEU A 117 -3.97 2.65 2.96
CA LEU A 117 -2.56 2.83 2.63
C LEU A 117 -1.90 1.47 2.43
N ILE A 118 -0.97 1.39 1.47
CA ILE A 118 -0.02 0.29 1.39
C ILE A 118 1.32 0.74 1.94
N ASN A 119 1.73 0.10 3.02
CA ASN A 119 2.98 0.34 3.72
C ASN A 119 3.70 -0.99 3.92
N ASN A 120 4.91 -1.13 3.35
CA ASN A 120 5.75 -2.32 3.48
C ASN A 120 5.02 -3.66 3.16
N GLY A 121 4.13 -3.66 2.17
CA GLY A 121 3.38 -4.86 1.76
C GLY A 121 2.18 -5.22 2.65
N ARG A 122 1.88 -4.39 3.66
CA ARG A 122 0.69 -4.47 4.50
C ARG A 122 -0.30 -3.38 4.11
N LEU A 123 -1.57 -3.71 4.22
CA LEU A 123 -2.67 -2.79 3.95
C LEU A 123 -3.18 -2.22 5.28
N GLU A 124 -3.35 -0.90 5.33
CA GLU A 124 -3.90 -0.19 6.48
C GLU A 124 -5.19 0.48 6.05
N GLU A 125 -6.31 0.15 6.70
CA GLU A 125 -7.58 0.85 6.56
C GLU A 125 -7.64 1.97 7.58
N HIS A 126 -7.98 3.16 7.13
CA HIS A 126 -8.12 4.35 7.96
C HIS A 126 -9.53 4.90 7.80
N HIS A 127 -10.21 5.00 8.93
CA HIS A 127 -11.54 5.59 9.02
C HIS A 127 -11.43 7.11 9.19
N TYR A 128 -12.18 7.88 8.39
CA TYR A 128 -12.15 9.35 8.49
C TYR A 128 -12.88 9.88 9.73
N GLU A 129 -13.84 9.14 10.27
CA GLU A 129 -14.79 9.63 11.27
C GLU A 129 -14.33 9.37 12.71
N ASP A 130 -13.67 8.24 12.96
CA ASP A 130 -13.29 7.77 14.30
C ASP A 130 -11.77 7.64 14.51
N ASN A 131 -10.96 7.89 13.46
CA ASN A 131 -9.51 7.70 13.43
C ASN A 131 -9.04 6.26 13.77
N GLU A 132 -9.92 5.27 13.64
CA GLU A 132 -9.52 3.87 13.79
C GLU A 132 -8.67 3.42 12.61
N VAL A 133 -7.68 2.57 12.93
CA VAL A 133 -6.77 1.99 11.94
C VAL A 133 -6.80 0.48 12.06
N TYR A 134 -7.24 -0.17 10.98
CA TYR A 134 -7.26 -1.62 10.86
C TYR A 134 -6.19 -2.08 9.89
N TYR A 135 -5.67 -3.28 10.14
CA TYR A 135 -4.54 -3.79 9.39
C TYR A 135 -4.89 -5.10 8.70
N PHE A 136 -4.36 -5.28 7.49
CA PHE A 136 -4.64 -6.43 6.68
C PHE A 136 -3.36 -6.96 6.03
N ASN A 137 -3.25 -8.27 6.00
CA ASN A 137 -2.20 -9.01 5.30
C ASN A 137 -2.73 -9.52 3.96
N LYS A 138 -1.85 -9.62 2.96
CA LYS A 138 -2.22 -10.18 1.67
C LYS A 138 -2.72 -11.61 1.86
N LYS A 139 -3.87 -11.94 1.28
CA LYS A 139 -4.33 -13.32 1.19
C LYS A 139 -3.60 -13.98 0.01
N GLY A 140 -2.83 -15.02 0.31
CA GLY A 140 -2.03 -15.77 -0.68
C GLY A 140 -2.88 -16.53 -1.68
#